data_AF-A0AA86RTC1-F1
#
_entry.id   AF-A0AA86RTC1-F1
#
_cell.length_a   1.000
_cell.length_b   1.000
_cell.length_c   1.000
_cell.angle_alpha   90.00
_cell.angle_beta   90.00
_cell.angle_gamma   90.00
#
_symmetry.space_group_name_H-M   'P 1'
#
loop_
_entity.id
_entity.type
_entity.pdbx_description
1 polymer ?
#
loop_
_entity_poly.entity_id
_entity_poly.type
_entity_poly.pdbx_seq_one_letter_code
_entity_poly.pdbx_strand_id
1 'polypeptide(L)'
;MELAMKVAEAVHVLNHDTQSCNRVAANQWLVQFQQTHAAWDVATAILTADRRLPLASNFEVEFFAAQILKRKVIELMIVTWFKLQIQNEGYLLQLGVKDALLNALLLAVKRFSTGPPQLLTQICLALSALVLQVAAHGNPIEQLFYSLRNLQSQDDGNIAVLEMLTVLPEEVVDNQRTDSKISSLHKSHYTQELLSHTPMVLEFLLQQSELNFDGSMQQHERNRKILRCLLSWVKAGCFSEISPGTLPAHPLLNFVFTSLQVPLSFDLAIEVLVELVTKHEGVPQILLCRVQYLKEALLFPALSRGDMKVIGGLACLLSEIGQAAPSLIVEASAEALALIDALLSVEIKLLNMLTAAWHFQVKIGRLQTQHCSFGSNRRVGKGYGIIDNKSGMKDSGKGTQSFG
;
A
#
# COMPACT_ATOMS: atom_id res chain seq x y z
N MET A 1 3.61 28.29 27.70
CA MET A 1 4.45 27.44 28.57
C MET A 1 3.63 26.78 29.68
N GLU A 2 2.82 27.53 30.44
CA GLU A 2 1.96 26.98 31.50
C GLU A 2 1.00 25.88 31.03
N LEU A 3 0.31 26.08 29.90
CA LEU A 3 -0.63 25.10 29.37
C LEU A 3 0.06 23.79 28.90
N ALA A 4 1.29 23.90 28.37
CA ALA A 4 2.08 22.73 27.99
C ALA A 4 2.49 21.89 29.22
N MET A 5 2.78 22.55 30.35
CA MET A 5 3.04 21.85 31.62
C MET A 5 1.79 21.14 32.15
N LYS A 6 0.62 21.77 32.08
CA LYS A 6 -0.67 21.13 32.44
C LYS A 6 -0.97 19.91 31.57
N VAL A 7 -0.68 19.98 30.27
CA VAL A 7 -0.80 18.83 29.37
C VAL A 7 0.16 17.72 29.78
N ALA A 8 1.42 18.03 30.07
CA ALA A 8 2.41 17.04 30.50
C ALA A 8 1.99 16.35 31.81
N GLU A 9 1.49 17.11 32.78
CA GLU A 9 0.97 16.59 34.05
C GLU A 9 -0.25 15.70 33.84
N ALA A 10 -1.23 16.14 33.05
CA ALA A 10 -2.43 15.35 32.77
C ALA A 10 -2.11 14.04 32.02
N VAL A 11 -1.16 14.06 31.08
CA VAL A 11 -0.67 12.84 30.40
C VAL A 11 0.01 11.90 31.41
N HIS A 12 0.84 12.44 32.31
CA HIS A 12 1.49 11.65 33.34
C HIS A 12 0.48 10.99 34.29
N VAL A 13 -0.52 11.75 34.77
CA VAL A 13 -1.60 11.22 35.61
C VAL A 13 -2.38 10.13 34.88
N LEU A 14 -2.73 10.34 33.61
CA LEU A 14 -3.46 9.36 32.81
C LEU A 14 -2.74 8.01 32.73
N ASN A 15 -1.41 8.01 32.56
CA ASN A 15 -0.63 6.79 32.34
C ASN A 15 -0.12 6.13 33.62
N HIS A 16 0.15 6.91 34.68
CA HIS A 16 0.88 6.41 35.86
C HIS A 16 0.12 6.51 37.18
N ASP A 17 -0.99 7.23 37.27
CA ASP A 17 -1.74 7.34 38.53
C ASP A 17 -2.40 5.99 38.90
N THR A 18 -2.27 5.63 40.18
CA THR A 18 -2.82 4.38 40.73
C THR A 18 -4.34 4.44 40.91
N GLN A 19 -4.90 5.64 41.06
CA GLN A 19 -6.33 5.88 41.27
C GLN A 19 -7.07 6.02 39.94
N SER A 20 -8.07 5.18 39.71
CA SER A 20 -8.87 5.21 38.50
C SER A 20 -9.63 6.52 38.30
N CYS A 21 -10.09 7.16 39.38
CA CYS A 21 -10.80 8.44 39.32
C CYS A 21 -9.93 9.57 38.76
N ASN A 22 -8.65 9.63 39.12
CA ASN A 22 -7.72 10.65 38.66
C ASN A 22 -7.41 10.46 37.18
N ARG A 23 -7.19 9.20 36.75
CA ARG A 23 -7.01 8.87 35.33
C ARG A 23 -8.22 9.26 34.48
N VAL A 24 -9.43 9.02 34.97
CA VAL A 24 -10.67 9.42 34.27
C VAL A 24 -10.77 10.94 34.16
N ALA A 25 -10.50 11.67 35.25
CA ALA A 25 -10.51 13.13 35.25
C ALA A 25 -9.46 13.72 34.29
N ALA A 26 -8.24 13.18 34.31
CA ALA A 26 -7.17 13.57 33.40
C ALA A 26 -7.55 13.31 31.93
N ASN A 27 -8.10 12.13 31.62
CA ASN A 27 -8.59 11.80 30.28
C ASN A 27 -9.69 12.77 29.82
N GLN A 28 -10.68 13.06 30.67
CA GLN A 28 -11.75 13.99 30.35
C GLN A 28 -11.22 15.39 30.05
N TRP A 29 -10.27 15.87 30.86
CA TRP A 29 -9.62 17.15 30.63
C TRP A 29 -8.83 17.17 29.31
N LEU A 30 -8.07 16.11 29.02
CA LEU A 30 -7.31 15.99 27.76
C LEU A 30 -8.24 15.94 26.54
N VAL A 31 -9.39 15.25 26.62
CA VAL A 31 -10.40 15.23 25.56
C VAL A 31 -10.99 16.63 25.32
N GLN A 32 -11.27 17.38 26.38
CA GLN A 32 -11.75 18.77 26.25
C GLN A 32 -10.65 19.68 25.66
N PHE A 33 -9.42 19.53 26.13
CA PHE A 33 -8.27 20.29 25.63
C PHE A 33 -8.07 20.07 24.12
N GLN A 34 -8.19 18.84 23.61
CA GLN A 34 -8.08 18.52 22.18
C GLN A 34 -9.03 19.31 21.29
N GLN A 35 -10.20 19.69 21.81
CA GLN A 35 -11.21 20.47 21.09
C GLN A 35 -10.88 21.97 21.00
N THR A 36 -10.00 22.46 21.87
CA THR A 36 -9.63 23.89 21.93
C THR A 36 -8.73 24.32 20.77
N HIS A 37 -8.72 25.63 20.47
CA HIS A 37 -7.76 26.20 19.50
C HIS A 37 -6.32 26.11 20.01
N ALA A 38 -6.10 26.31 21.33
CA ALA A 38 -4.78 26.28 21.95
C ALA A 38 -4.05 24.94 21.80
N ALA A 39 -4.78 23.85 21.51
CA ALA A 39 -4.19 22.54 21.24
C ALA A 39 -3.23 22.55 20.04
N TRP A 40 -3.48 23.39 19.02
CA TRP A 40 -2.56 23.54 17.89
C TRP A 40 -1.20 24.07 18.33
N ASP A 41 -1.20 25.21 19.03
CA ASP A 41 0.00 25.92 19.44
C ASP A 41 0.79 25.11 20.47
N VAL A 42 0.10 24.51 21.45
CA VAL A 42 0.74 23.71 22.49
C VAL A 42 1.35 22.43 21.93
N ALA A 43 0.64 21.69 21.08
CA ALA A 43 1.19 20.48 20.48
C ALA A 43 2.39 20.78 19.57
N THR A 44 2.30 21.86 18.79
CA THR A 44 3.41 22.33 17.95
C THR A 44 4.62 22.72 18.81
N ALA A 45 4.40 23.46 19.90
CA ALA A 45 5.46 23.85 20.82
C ALA A 45 6.12 22.64 21.51
N ILE A 46 5.36 21.61 21.89
CA ILE A 46 5.91 20.37 22.48
C ILE A 46 6.86 19.68 21.48
N LEU A 47 6.44 19.50 20.23
CA LEU A 47 7.24 18.81 19.21
C LEU A 47 8.47 19.60 18.75
N THR A 48 8.41 20.93 18.80
CA THR A 48 9.51 21.82 18.36
C THR A 48 10.40 22.33 19.50
N ALA A 49 10.07 22.04 20.76
CA ALA A 49 10.84 22.48 21.93
C ALA A 49 12.31 22.02 21.88
N ASP A 50 13.23 22.85 22.37
CA ASP A 50 14.64 22.44 22.50
C ASP A 50 14.78 21.31 23.55
N ARG A 51 15.62 20.31 23.25
CA ARG A 51 15.95 19.14 24.09
C ARG A 51 16.49 19.53 25.47
N ARG A 52 16.92 20.78 25.63
CA ARG A 52 17.49 21.35 26.86
C ARG A 52 16.45 21.80 27.88
N LEU A 53 15.16 21.87 27.51
CA LEU A 53 14.10 22.26 28.43
C LEU A 53 13.64 21.07 29.29
N PRO A 54 13.23 21.28 30.56
CA PRO A 54 12.81 20.20 31.47
C PRO A 54 11.53 19.45 31.02
N LEU A 55 10.83 19.94 29.99
CA LEU A 55 9.74 19.23 29.31
C LEU A 55 10.24 18.15 28.32
N ALA A 56 11.52 18.17 27.96
CA ALA A 56 11.99 17.71 26.66
C ALA A 56 12.43 16.23 26.57
N SER A 57 11.85 15.33 27.37
CA SER A 57 12.07 13.89 27.14
C SER A 57 10.97 12.98 27.70
N ASN A 58 9.71 13.41 27.70
CA ASN A 58 8.62 12.46 27.93
C ASN A 58 8.01 12.04 26.59
N PHE A 59 8.43 10.86 26.11
CA PHE A 59 7.90 10.22 24.91
C PHE A 59 6.36 10.23 24.88
N GLU A 60 5.70 10.04 26.03
CA GLU A 60 4.23 10.01 26.10
C GLU A 60 3.60 11.37 25.76
N VAL A 61 4.23 12.47 26.19
CA VAL A 61 3.77 13.84 25.94
C VAL A 61 4.02 14.23 24.49
N GLU A 62 5.19 13.86 23.95
CA GLU A 62 5.53 14.07 22.53
C GLU A 62 4.60 13.26 21.61
N PHE A 63 4.31 12.01 21.98
CA PHE A 63 3.40 11.13 21.25
C PHE A 63 1.97 11.67 21.28
N PHE A 64 1.49 12.09 22.45
CA PHE A 64 0.20 12.75 22.58
C PHE A 64 0.11 14.01 21.72
N ALA A 65 1.15 14.87 21.72
CA ALA A 65 1.19 16.05 20.87
C ALA A 65 1.12 15.71 19.37
N ALA A 66 1.84 14.70 18.91
CA ALA A 66 1.78 14.24 17.51
C ALA A 66 0.38 13.74 17.13
N GLN A 67 -0.28 12.97 18.01
CA GLN A 67 -1.65 12.50 17.81
C GLN A 67 -2.66 13.65 17.74
N ILE A 68 -2.52 14.67 18.58
CA ILE A 68 -3.35 15.88 18.54
C ILE A 68 -3.23 16.53 17.16
N LEU A 69 -2.00 16.79 16.70
CA LEU A 69 -1.82 17.46 15.41
C LEU A 69 -2.41 16.64 14.27
N LYS A 70 -2.18 15.32 14.22
CA LYS A 70 -2.80 14.45 13.21
C LYS A 70 -4.33 14.59 13.22
N ARG A 71 -4.96 14.45 14.39
CA ARG A 71 -6.41 14.51 14.54
C ARG A 71 -6.95 15.87 14.14
N LYS A 72 -6.36 16.95 14.63
CA LYS A 72 -6.83 18.32 14.34
C LYS A 72 -6.66 18.68 12.87
N VAL A 73 -5.59 18.22 12.23
CA VAL A 73 -5.44 18.33 10.77
C VAL A 73 -6.61 17.60 10.11
N ILE A 74 -6.84 16.32 10.38
CA ILE A 74 -7.95 15.57 9.75
C ILE A 74 -9.32 16.22 10.03
N GLU A 75 -9.60 16.71 11.25
CA GLU A 75 -10.83 17.42 11.57
C GLU A 75 -10.96 18.73 10.78
N LEU A 76 -9.86 19.48 10.61
CA LEU A 76 -9.83 20.67 9.75
C LEU A 76 -10.17 20.32 8.31
N MET A 77 -9.77 19.14 7.81
CA MET A 77 -10.17 18.63 6.50
C MET A 77 -11.69 18.58 6.37
N ILE A 78 -12.35 17.97 7.35
CA ILE A 78 -13.79 17.72 7.36
C ILE A 78 -14.56 19.05 7.45
N VAL A 79 -14.13 19.95 8.33
CA VAL A 79 -14.77 21.27 8.51
C VAL A 79 -14.58 22.14 7.27
N THR A 80 -13.37 22.16 6.69
CA THR A 80 -13.07 22.92 5.48
C THR A 80 -13.87 22.38 4.30
N TRP A 81 -13.98 21.05 4.17
CA TRP A 81 -14.80 20.39 3.16
C TRP A 81 -16.27 20.77 3.28
N PHE A 82 -16.85 20.68 4.48
CA PHE A 82 -18.24 21.03 4.72
C PHE A 82 -18.54 22.50 4.41
N LYS A 83 -17.60 23.40 4.74
CA LYS A 83 -17.72 24.83 4.41
C LYS A 83 -17.62 25.12 2.91
N LEU A 84 -16.69 24.48 2.19
CA LEU A 84 -16.56 24.59 0.73
C LEU A 84 -17.81 24.10 0.00
N GLN A 85 -18.52 23.12 0.55
CA GLN A 85 -19.77 22.62 -0.03
C GLN A 85 -20.94 23.61 0.15
N ILE A 86 -20.87 24.52 1.14
CA ILE A 86 -21.94 25.43 1.51
C ILE A 86 -21.72 26.85 0.97
N GLN A 87 -20.48 27.33 0.88
CA GLN A 87 -20.16 28.68 0.40
C GLN A 87 -19.06 28.63 -0.67
N ASN A 88 -19.43 29.04 -1.89
CA ASN A 88 -18.55 29.18 -3.04
C ASN A 88 -17.76 30.51 -2.98
N GLU A 89 -17.20 30.86 -1.83
CA GLU A 89 -16.36 32.05 -1.67
C GLU A 89 -14.95 31.69 -1.19
N GLY A 90 -13.97 32.29 -1.88
CA GLY A 90 -12.56 31.91 -1.88
C GLY A 90 -11.88 31.96 -0.51
N TYR A 91 -11.10 30.92 -0.22
CA TYR A 91 -10.39 30.77 1.04
C TYR A 91 -8.91 31.15 0.87
N LEU A 92 -8.57 32.43 1.13
CA LEU A 92 -7.20 32.96 1.05
C LEU A 92 -6.58 33.34 2.41
N LEU A 93 -7.23 33.06 3.54
CA LEU A 93 -6.79 33.54 4.87
C LEU A 93 -6.29 32.45 5.85
N GLN A 94 -5.87 31.28 5.37
CA GLN A 94 -5.25 30.24 6.22
C GLN A 94 -3.87 29.76 5.75
N LEU A 95 -3.30 30.36 4.69
CA LEU A 95 -2.04 29.90 4.10
C LEU A 95 -0.85 30.04 5.06
N GLY A 96 -0.69 31.21 5.72
CA GLY A 96 0.45 31.44 6.62
C GLY A 96 0.47 30.56 7.88
N VAL A 97 -0.69 30.16 8.41
CA VAL A 97 -0.78 29.22 9.55
C VAL A 97 -0.42 27.80 9.11
N LYS A 98 -0.83 27.42 7.89
CA LYS A 98 -0.48 26.13 7.29
C LYS A 98 1.01 26.02 7.01
N ASP A 99 1.64 27.07 6.49
CA ASP A 99 3.08 27.09 6.21
C ASP A 99 3.91 27.04 7.50
N ALA A 100 3.50 27.76 8.55
CA ALA A 100 4.15 27.69 9.86
C ALA A 100 4.05 26.28 10.46
N LEU A 101 2.88 25.64 10.37
CA LEU A 101 2.67 24.28 10.85
C LEU A 101 3.45 23.25 10.01
N LEU A 102 3.50 23.42 8.69
CA LEU A 102 4.29 22.58 7.79
C LEU A 102 5.77 22.61 8.18
N ASN A 103 6.33 23.82 8.36
CA ASN A 103 7.71 24.00 8.79
C ASN A 103 7.97 23.41 10.18
N ALA A 104 7.03 23.56 11.11
CA ALA A 104 7.15 23.00 12.45
C ALA A 104 7.12 21.45 12.44
N LEU A 105 6.27 20.84 11.61
CA LEU A 105 6.22 19.39 11.44
C LEU A 105 7.49 18.87 10.74
N LEU A 106 8.01 19.56 9.72
CA LEU A 106 9.29 19.21 9.09
C LEU A 106 10.45 19.29 10.10
N LEU A 107 10.45 20.30 10.97
CA LEU A 107 11.42 20.41 12.06
C LEU A 107 11.28 19.25 13.07
N ALA A 108 10.05 18.86 13.39
CA ALA A 108 9.78 17.72 14.26
C ALA A 108 10.24 16.40 13.63
N VAL A 109 9.93 16.16 12.35
CA VAL A 109 10.40 14.99 11.58
C VAL A 109 11.92 14.89 11.66
N LYS A 110 12.62 16.00 11.39
CA LYS A 110 14.08 16.07 11.54
C LYS A 110 14.54 15.70 12.94
N ARG A 111 13.96 16.34 13.98
CA ARG A 111 14.31 16.11 15.39
C ARG A 111 14.14 14.65 15.81
N PHE A 112 13.08 14.00 15.34
CA PHE A 112 12.73 12.64 15.73
C PHE A 112 13.23 11.56 14.75
N SER A 113 14.13 11.90 13.82
CA SER A 113 14.75 10.94 12.88
C SER A 113 15.46 9.78 13.61
N THR A 114 16.09 10.07 14.75
CA THR A 114 16.76 9.10 15.64
C THR A 114 15.94 8.78 16.90
N GLY A 115 14.69 9.26 16.96
CA GLY A 115 13.79 9.07 18.07
C GLY A 115 13.02 7.75 18.02
N PRO A 116 12.05 7.54 18.93
CA PRO A 116 11.18 6.37 18.91
C PRO A 116 10.41 6.28 17.58
N PRO A 117 10.45 5.12 16.89
CA PRO A 117 9.89 5.00 15.53
C PRO A 117 8.38 5.31 15.50
N GLN A 118 7.64 4.92 16.54
CA GLN A 118 6.21 5.18 16.65
C GLN A 118 5.89 6.69 16.65
N LEU A 119 6.73 7.50 17.28
CA LEU A 119 6.56 8.95 17.32
C LEU A 119 6.82 9.56 15.94
N LEU A 120 7.91 9.15 15.28
CA LEU A 120 8.23 9.58 13.93
C LEU A 120 7.09 9.27 12.95
N THR A 121 6.55 8.04 12.99
CA THR A 121 5.38 7.66 12.19
C THR A 121 4.18 8.59 12.44
N GLN A 122 3.84 8.90 13.69
CA GLN A 122 2.71 9.81 13.99
C GLN A 122 2.94 11.22 13.42
N ILE A 123 4.16 11.73 13.49
CA ILE A 123 4.51 13.04 12.93
C ILE A 123 4.43 13.01 11.40
N CYS A 124 4.97 11.96 10.76
CA CYS A 124 4.89 11.79 9.30
C CYS A 124 3.43 11.63 8.81
N LEU A 125 2.56 10.98 9.59
CA LEU A 125 1.12 10.90 9.29
C LEU A 125 0.43 12.27 9.42
N ALA A 126 0.74 13.03 10.46
CA ALA A 126 0.23 14.40 10.61
C ALA A 126 0.67 15.31 9.46
N LEU A 127 1.93 15.18 9.05
CA LEU A 127 2.51 15.90 7.92
C LEU A 127 1.85 15.49 6.59
N SER A 128 1.64 14.19 6.35
CA SER A 128 0.93 13.68 5.16
C SER A 128 -0.48 14.28 5.07
N ALA A 129 -1.24 14.22 6.16
CA ALA A 129 -2.59 14.77 6.21
C ALA A 129 -2.62 16.29 5.95
N LEU A 130 -1.60 17.02 6.40
CA LEU A 130 -1.49 18.47 6.17
C LEU A 130 -1.17 18.76 4.70
N VAL A 131 -0.19 18.05 4.13
CA VAL A 131 0.21 18.18 2.72
C VAL A 131 -0.98 17.95 1.79
N LEU A 132 -1.79 16.91 2.05
CA LEU A 132 -2.99 16.60 1.27
C LEU A 132 -4.12 17.64 1.45
N GLN A 133 -4.05 18.50 2.47
CA GLN A 133 -5.03 19.58 2.73
C GLN A 133 -4.65 20.95 2.20
N VAL A 134 -3.36 21.27 2.14
CA VAL A 134 -2.84 22.53 1.55
C VAL A 134 -3.08 22.56 0.04
N ALA A 135 -3.34 21.37 -0.51
CA ALA A 135 -3.27 20.99 -1.90
C ALA A 135 -4.38 21.49 -2.84
N ALA A 136 -5.38 22.21 -2.34
CA ALA A 136 -6.45 22.72 -3.20
C ALA A 136 -5.98 23.79 -4.22
N HIS A 137 -4.80 24.40 -4.05
CA HIS A 137 -4.32 25.51 -4.91
C HIS A 137 -2.78 25.48 -5.24
N GLY A 138 -2.11 24.32 -5.28
CA GLY A 138 -0.67 24.21 -5.63
C GLY A 138 -0.14 22.77 -5.82
N ASN A 139 1.19 22.61 -5.91
CA ASN A 139 1.92 21.30 -5.95
C ASN A 139 2.58 20.99 -4.58
N PRO A 140 1.82 20.57 -3.55
CA PRO A 140 2.35 20.41 -2.20
C PRO A 140 3.19 19.15 -2.01
N ILE A 141 2.97 18.10 -2.82
CA ILE A 141 3.81 16.90 -2.78
C ILE A 141 5.19 17.27 -3.33
N GLU A 142 5.25 18.05 -4.41
CA GLU A 142 6.53 18.55 -4.95
C GLU A 142 7.33 19.36 -3.89
N GLN A 143 6.66 20.26 -3.15
CA GLN A 143 7.28 21.02 -2.06
C GLN A 143 7.77 20.13 -0.91
N LEU A 144 7.00 19.09 -0.56
CA LEU A 144 7.43 18.09 0.41
C LEU A 144 8.68 17.37 -0.08
N PHE A 145 8.71 16.90 -1.33
CA PHE A 145 9.87 16.21 -1.90
C PHE A 145 11.13 17.11 -1.91
N TYR A 146 10.98 18.40 -2.20
CA TYR A 146 12.08 19.36 -2.06
C TYR A 146 12.61 19.42 -0.62
N SER A 147 11.70 19.48 0.36
CA SER A 147 12.05 19.48 1.78
C SER A 147 12.72 18.17 2.23
N LEU A 148 12.26 17.03 1.72
CA LEU A 148 12.85 15.72 2.01
C LEU A 148 14.28 15.59 1.49
N ARG A 149 14.61 16.12 0.31
CA ARG A 149 16.00 16.15 -0.19
C ARG A 149 16.92 16.95 0.73
N ASN A 150 16.42 18.06 1.30
CA ASN A 150 17.17 18.84 2.28
C ASN A 150 17.37 18.11 3.62
N LEU A 151 16.51 17.14 3.96
CA LEU A 151 16.68 16.28 5.12
C LEU A 151 17.69 15.16 4.88
N GLN A 152 17.78 14.63 3.65
CA GLN A 152 18.74 13.58 3.29
C GLN A 152 20.21 14.01 3.47
N SER A 153 20.51 15.31 3.37
CA SER A 153 21.87 15.85 3.48
C SER A 153 22.39 15.95 4.92
N GLN A 154 21.63 15.47 5.90
CA GLN A 154 21.95 15.53 7.33
C GLN A 154 22.05 14.12 7.91
N ASP A 155 22.90 13.96 8.93
CA ASP A 155 23.08 12.68 9.63
C ASP A 155 21.73 12.12 10.11
N ASP A 156 21.48 10.85 9.78
CA ASP A 156 20.26 10.06 10.07
C ASP A 156 18.94 10.55 9.43
N GLY A 157 18.96 11.59 8.59
CA GLY A 157 17.76 12.10 7.90
C GLY A 157 17.08 11.08 6.98
N ASN A 158 17.84 10.09 6.48
CA ASN A 158 17.33 9.02 5.62
C ASN A 158 16.26 8.16 6.30
N ILE A 159 16.29 8.00 7.64
CA ILE A 159 15.27 7.24 8.37
C ILE A 159 13.93 7.96 8.30
N ALA A 160 13.95 9.27 8.54
CA ALA A 160 12.77 10.12 8.48
C ALA A 160 12.21 10.23 7.06
N VAL A 161 13.08 10.33 6.06
CA VAL A 161 12.69 10.33 4.65
C VAL A 161 12.03 9.01 4.26
N LEU A 162 12.62 7.86 4.65
CA LEU A 162 12.05 6.55 4.37
C LEU A 162 10.67 6.37 5.02
N GLU A 163 10.50 6.83 6.26
CA GLU A 163 9.21 6.79 6.94
C GLU A 163 8.18 7.67 6.21
N MET A 164 8.55 8.91 5.85
CA MET A 164 7.67 9.82 5.12
C MET A 164 7.25 9.25 3.76
N LEU A 165 8.19 8.68 3.01
CA LEU A 165 7.93 8.01 1.73
C LEU A 165 7.10 6.73 1.90
N THR A 166 7.08 6.12 3.08
CA THR A 166 6.22 4.97 3.38
C THR A 166 4.79 5.40 3.67
N VAL A 167 4.59 6.41 4.54
CA VAL A 167 3.24 6.79 5.00
C VAL A 167 2.48 7.65 3.99
N LEU A 168 3.16 8.46 3.18
CA LEU A 168 2.50 9.39 2.25
C LEU A 168 1.63 8.65 1.21
N PRO A 169 2.13 7.62 0.49
CA PRO A 169 1.27 6.87 -0.43
C PRO A 169 0.15 6.12 0.27
N GLU A 170 0.36 5.64 1.51
CA GLU A 170 -0.69 4.96 2.28
C GLU A 170 -1.84 5.91 2.59
N GLU A 171 -1.55 7.14 2.99
CA GLU A 171 -2.58 8.16 3.24
C GLU A 171 -3.29 8.56 1.94
N VAL A 172 -2.58 8.67 0.81
CA VAL A 172 -3.20 8.94 -0.49
C VAL A 172 -4.16 7.81 -0.88
N VAL A 173 -3.75 6.55 -0.73
CA VAL A 173 -4.57 5.37 -1.07
C VAL A 173 -5.74 5.19 -0.09
N ASP A 174 -5.55 5.43 1.20
CA ASP A 174 -6.62 5.29 2.20
C ASP A 174 -7.71 6.36 2.00
N ASN A 175 -7.32 7.61 1.72
CA ASN A 175 -8.24 8.68 1.34
C ASN A 175 -9.05 8.35 0.07
N GLN A 176 -8.51 7.53 -0.84
CA GLN A 176 -9.26 7.05 -2.01
C GLN A 176 -10.34 6.03 -1.64
N ARG A 177 -10.04 5.11 -0.70
CA ARG A 177 -10.92 4.00 -0.28
C ARG A 177 -12.09 4.45 0.57
N THR A 178 -11.92 5.50 1.37
CA THR A 178 -13.07 6.15 2.00
C THR A 178 -13.93 6.81 0.92
N ASP A 179 -15.10 6.23 0.68
CA ASP A 179 -16.19 6.64 -0.24
C ASP A 179 -16.79 8.02 0.07
N SER A 180 -15.95 9.00 0.41
CA SER A 180 -16.33 10.39 0.37
C SER A 180 -16.23 10.87 -1.08
N LYS A 181 -17.32 11.49 -1.53
CA LYS A 181 -17.50 12.18 -2.81
C LYS A 181 -16.55 13.39 -2.95
N ILE A 182 -15.26 13.23 -2.66
CA ILE A 182 -14.23 14.09 -3.24
C ILE A 182 -14.38 13.92 -4.74
N SER A 183 -14.43 15.02 -5.50
CA SER A 183 -14.47 14.92 -6.95
C SER A 183 -13.32 14.01 -7.39
N SER A 184 -13.63 13.01 -8.22
CA SER A 184 -12.65 12.06 -8.76
C SER A 184 -11.39 12.77 -9.31
N LEU A 185 -11.56 14.02 -9.75
CA LEU A 185 -10.54 14.93 -10.24
C LEU A 185 -9.46 15.33 -9.20
N HIS A 186 -9.80 15.65 -7.95
CA HIS A 186 -8.78 15.96 -6.93
C HIS A 186 -8.04 14.70 -6.47
N LYS A 187 -8.75 13.56 -6.37
CA LYS A 187 -8.16 12.26 -6.04
C LYS A 187 -7.17 11.78 -7.12
N SER A 188 -7.51 11.96 -8.39
CA SER A 188 -6.59 11.65 -9.50
C SER A 188 -5.37 12.56 -9.53
N HIS A 189 -5.53 13.84 -9.17
CA HIS A 189 -4.41 14.79 -9.15
C HIS A 189 -3.31 14.41 -8.16
N TYR A 190 -3.62 14.14 -6.90
CA TYR A 190 -2.59 13.77 -5.91
C TYR A 190 -1.93 12.44 -6.23
N THR A 191 -2.68 11.50 -6.78
CA THR A 191 -2.13 10.22 -7.21
C THR A 191 -1.15 10.43 -8.36
N GLN A 192 -1.50 11.25 -9.34
CA GLN A 192 -0.63 11.59 -10.46
C GLN A 192 0.62 12.37 -10.01
N GLU A 193 0.46 13.38 -9.15
CA GLU A 193 1.57 14.14 -8.59
C GLU A 193 2.52 13.22 -7.78
N LEU A 194 1.97 12.35 -6.92
CA LEU A 194 2.73 11.36 -6.17
C LEU A 194 3.51 10.42 -7.10
N LEU A 195 2.84 9.83 -8.09
CA LEU A 195 3.45 8.88 -9.01
C LEU A 195 4.49 9.52 -9.93
N SER A 196 4.41 10.82 -10.20
CA SER A 196 5.45 11.57 -10.94
C SER A 196 6.82 11.54 -10.23
N HIS A 197 6.83 11.35 -8.91
CA HIS A 197 8.06 11.22 -8.11
C HIS A 197 8.56 9.76 -7.98
N THR A 198 7.92 8.78 -8.61
CA THR A 198 8.33 7.37 -8.56
C THR A 198 9.81 7.16 -8.89
N PRO A 199 10.39 7.74 -9.97
CA PRO A 199 11.81 7.49 -10.30
C PRO A 199 12.77 7.87 -9.17
N MET A 200 12.51 9.00 -8.51
CA MET A 200 13.30 9.49 -7.39
C MET A 200 13.26 8.54 -6.19
N VAL A 201 12.08 7.99 -5.92
CA VAL A 201 11.86 7.09 -4.79
C VAL A 201 12.54 5.75 -5.05
N LEU A 202 12.41 5.21 -6.26
CA LEU A 202 13.07 3.96 -6.62
C LEU A 202 14.59 4.09 -6.56
N GLU A 203 15.14 5.22 -7.02
CA GLU A 203 16.57 5.52 -6.89
C GLU A 203 16.99 5.62 -5.42
N PHE A 204 16.23 6.35 -4.59
CA PHE A 204 16.50 6.43 -3.16
C PHE A 204 16.46 5.05 -2.49
N LEU A 205 15.43 4.25 -2.73
CA LEU A 205 15.31 2.90 -2.16
C LEU A 205 16.46 1.99 -2.58
N LEU A 206 16.91 2.11 -3.84
CA LEU A 206 18.06 1.36 -4.35
C LEU A 206 19.34 1.75 -3.59
N GLN A 207 19.62 3.04 -3.47
CA GLN A 207 20.77 3.54 -2.70
C GLN A 207 20.71 3.08 -1.23
N GLN A 208 19.51 3.09 -0.63
CA GLN A 208 19.35 2.58 0.73
C GLN A 208 19.56 1.06 0.83
N SER A 209 19.25 0.29 -0.21
CA SER A 209 19.42 -1.17 -0.22
C SER A 209 20.88 -1.63 -0.35
N GLU A 210 21.73 -0.82 -0.99
CA GLU A 210 23.14 -1.13 -1.26
C GLU A 210 24.08 -0.76 -0.10
N LEU A 211 23.62 0.09 0.80
CA LEU A 211 24.37 0.50 1.98
C LEU A 211 24.47 -0.66 2.99
N ASN A 212 25.70 -1.07 3.30
CA ASN A 212 26.00 -2.14 4.25
C ASN A 212 26.25 -1.58 5.65
N PHE A 213 25.62 -2.18 6.66
CA PHE A 213 25.89 -1.91 8.07
C PHE A 213 26.66 -3.06 8.73
N ASP A 214 27.54 -2.73 9.67
CA ASP A 214 28.36 -3.71 10.42
C ASP A 214 27.51 -4.67 11.28
N GLY A 215 26.24 -4.32 11.55
CA GLY A 215 25.29 -5.13 12.33
C GLY A 215 24.23 -5.83 11.46
N SER A 216 24.23 -7.17 11.45
CA SER A 216 23.24 -7.97 10.70
C SER A 216 21.79 -7.65 11.07
N MET A 217 21.50 -7.43 12.36
CA MET A 217 20.14 -7.12 12.83
C MET A 217 19.64 -5.75 12.34
N GLN A 218 20.48 -4.72 12.42
CA GLN A 218 20.16 -3.38 11.93
C GLN A 218 19.94 -3.37 10.41
N GLN A 219 20.76 -4.13 9.67
CA GLN A 219 20.58 -4.33 8.24
C GLN A 219 19.22 -4.97 7.93
N HIS A 220 18.83 -6.01 8.68
CA HIS A 220 17.53 -6.66 8.46
C HIS A 220 16.35 -5.74 8.77
N GLU A 221 16.39 -4.97 9.85
CA GLU A 221 15.35 -3.99 10.19
C GLU A 221 15.22 -2.91 9.12
N ARG A 222 16.34 -2.43 8.59
CA ARG A 222 16.33 -1.47 7.48
C ARG A 222 15.75 -2.08 6.20
N ASN A 223 16.17 -3.29 5.83
CA ASN A 223 15.64 -3.98 4.65
C ASN A 223 14.11 -4.13 4.75
N ARG A 224 13.58 -4.40 5.94
CA ARG A 224 12.13 -4.41 6.18
C ARG A 224 11.50 -3.04 5.93
N LYS A 225 12.10 -1.95 6.38
CA LYS A 225 11.60 -0.58 6.11
C LYS A 225 11.63 -0.25 4.62
N ILE A 226 12.69 -0.65 3.90
CA ILE A 226 12.80 -0.49 2.44
C ILE A 226 11.67 -1.26 1.74
N LEU A 227 11.44 -2.52 2.10
CA LEU A 227 10.35 -3.34 1.55
C LEU A 227 8.98 -2.76 1.89
N ARG A 228 8.77 -2.24 3.11
CA ARG A 228 7.51 -1.62 3.51
C ARG A 228 7.22 -0.35 2.70
N CYS A 229 8.25 0.47 2.47
CA CYS A 229 8.15 1.62 1.58
C CYS A 229 7.83 1.18 0.16
N LEU A 230 8.57 0.23 -0.42
CA LEU A 230 8.29 -0.29 -1.76
C LEU A 230 6.85 -0.80 -1.89
N LEU A 231 6.37 -1.58 -0.92
CA LEU A 231 5.00 -2.09 -0.90
C LEU A 231 3.95 -0.96 -0.93
N SER A 232 4.17 0.10 -0.15
CA SER A 232 3.31 1.28 -0.12
C SER A 232 3.19 1.94 -1.50
N TRP A 233 4.32 2.08 -2.21
CA TRP A 233 4.36 2.64 -3.56
C TRP A 233 3.72 1.71 -4.61
N VAL A 234 3.94 0.39 -4.51
CA VAL A 234 3.29 -0.57 -5.42
C VAL A 234 1.77 -0.51 -5.25
N LYS A 235 1.28 -0.44 -4.00
CA LYS A 235 -0.15 -0.26 -3.71
C LYS A 235 -0.73 1.04 -4.27
N ALA A 236 0.07 2.10 -4.31
CA ALA A 236 -0.30 3.37 -4.93
C ALA A 236 -0.25 3.36 -6.46
N GLY A 237 0.30 2.31 -7.08
CA GLY A 237 0.36 2.13 -8.53
C GLY A 237 1.70 2.52 -9.17
N CYS A 238 2.80 2.55 -8.41
CA CYS A 238 4.13 2.70 -9.01
C CYS A 238 4.39 1.54 -9.99
N PHE A 239 5.22 1.75 -11.02
CA PHE A 239 5.42 0.83 -12.16
C PHE A 239 4.28 0.72 -13.19
N SER A 240 3.13 1.37 -13.00
CA SER A 240 2.04 1.34 -14.01
C SER A 240 2.45 1.94 -15.37
N GLU A 241 3.36 2.92 -15.35
CA GLU A 241 3.87 3.60 -16.56
C GLU A 241 5.17 2.99 -17.09
N ILE A 242 5.74 2.00 -16.39
CA ILE A 242 7.03 1.41 -16.75
C ILE A 242 6.79 0.34 -17.82
N SER A 243 7.56 0.42 -18.92
CA SER A 243 7.52 -0.57 -19.99
C SER A 243 7.77 -1.99 -19.44
N PRO A 244 6.97 -3.01 -19.81
CA PRO A 244 7.13 -4.38 -19.30
C PRO A 244 8.54 -4.95 -19.46
N GLY A 245 9.33 -4.45 -20.42
CA GLY A 245 10.69 -4.93 -20.67
C GLY A 245 11.77 -4.44 -19.69
N THR A 246 11.53 -3.36 -18.92
CA THR A 246 12.57 -2.76 -18.04
C THR A 246 12.44 -3.18 -16.58
N LEU A 247 11.24 -3.57 -16.15
CA LEU A 247 10.97 -4.08 -14.80
C LEU A 247 11.76 -5.35 -14.40
N PRO A 248 11.96 -6.37 -15.27
CA PRO A 248 12.70 -7.60 -14.90
C PRO A 248 14.16 -7.33 -14.57
N ALA A 249 14.73 -6.29 -15.19
CA ALA A 249 16.11 -5.87 -14.98
C ALA A 249 16.25 -4.87 -13.82
N HIS A 250 15.14 -4.48 -13.18
CA HIS A 250 15.20 -3.46 -12.13
C HIS A 250 15.90 -4.02 -10.89
N PRO A 251 16.96 -3.36 -10.38
CA PRO A 251 17.77 -3.89 -9.27
C PRO A 251 16.99 -4.07 -7.96
N LEU A 252 15.95 -3.25 -7.71
CA LEU A 252 15.05 -3.46 -6.57
C LEU A 252 14.28 -4.78 -6.64
N LEU A 253 13.95 -5.30 -7.82
CA LEU A 253 13.28 -6.60 -7.92
C LEU A 253 14.24 -7.71 -7.45
N ASN A 254 15.52 -7.62 -7.83
CA ASN A 254 16.55 -8.52 -7.30
C ASN A 254 16.67 -8.41 -5.77
N PHE A 255 16.65 -7.19 -5.21
CA PHE A 255 16.63 -6.98 -3.76
C PHE A 255 15.41 -7.64 -3.06
N VAL A 256 14.23 -7.58 -3.68
CA VAL A 256 13.04 -8.28 -3.15
C VAL A 256 13.24 -9.79 -3.17
N PHE A 257 13.80 -10.35 -4.26
CA PHE A 257 14.09 -11.78 -4.35
C PHE A 257 15.14 -12.25 -3.34
N THR A 258 16.23 -11.49 -3.14
CA THR A 258 17.23 -11.85 -2.13
C THR A 258 16.65 -11.76 -0.72
N SER A 259 15.71 -10.85 -0.49
CA SER A 259 15.00 -10.72 0.79
C SER A 259 14.11 -11.92 1.13
N LEU A 260 13.71 -12.75 0.16
CA LEU A 260 13.00 -14.02 0.41
C LEU A 260 13.85 -15.05 1.16
N GLN A 261 15.18 -14.94 1.09
CA GLN A 261 16.09 -15.84 1.81
C GLN A 261 16.25 -15.43 3.29
N VAL A 262 15.75 -14.26 3.68
CA VAL A 262 15.89 -13.70 5.03
C VAL A 262 14.57 -13.85 5.81
N PRO A 263 14.52 -14.66 6.88
CA PRO A 263 13.27 -14.94 7.62
C PRO A 263 12.54 -13.69 8.16
N LEU A 264 13.30 -12.65 8.52
CA LEU A 264 12.76 -11.39 9.05
C LEU A 264 12.08 -10.52 7.97
N SER A 265 12.46 -10.69 6.70
CA SER A 265 11.96 -9.90 5.56
C SER A 265 11.05 -10.69 4.64
N PHE A 266 10.97 -12.02 4.82
CA PHE A 266 10.23 -12.93 3.96
C PHE A 266 8.78 -12.50 3.71
N ASP A 267 8.01 -12.20 4.77
CA ASP A 267 6.59 -11.87 4.65
C ASP A 267 6.39 -10.61 3.79
N LEU A 268 7.17 -9.56 4.07
CA LEU A 268 7.10 -8.32 3.31
C LEU A 268 7.54 -8.50 1.85
N ALA A 269 8.55 -9.35 1.59
CA ALA A 269 8.97 -9.65 0.23
C ALA A 269 7.88 -10.41 -0.55
N ILE A 270 7.20 -11.38 0.09
CA ILE A 270 6.05 -12.06 -0.50
C ILE A 270 4.92 -11.06 -0.79
N GLU A 271 4.58 -10.19 0.17
CA GLU A 271 3.55 -9.17 -0.02
C GLU A 271 3.86 -8.23 -1.20
N VAL A 272 5.10 -7.78 -1.34
CA VAL A 272 5.53 -6.94 -2.48
C VAL A 272 5.35 -7.68 -3.80
N LEU A 273 5.79 -8.94 -3.89
CA LEU A 273 5.67 -9.73 -5.13
C LEU A 273 4.21 -10.02 -5.48
N VAL A 274 3.38 -10.36 -4.51
CA VAL A 274 1.93 -10.56 -4.70
C VAL A 274 1.25 -9.29 -5.19
N GLU A 275 1.54 -8.15 -4.57
CA GLU A 275 0.95 -6.87 -5.02
C GLU A 275 1.43 -6.52 -6.45
N LEU A 276 2.72 -6.74 -6.77
CA LEU A 276 3.23 -6.51 -8.12
C LEU A 276 2.53 -7.38 -9.18
N VAL A 277 2.31 -8.67 -8.87
CA VAL A 277 1.62 -9.62 -9.77
C VAL A 277 0.18 -9.20 -10.03
N THR A 278 -0.53 -8.77 -8.99
CA THR A 278 -1.95 -8.43 -9.07
C THR A 278 -2.20 -7.10 -9.76
N LYS A 279 -1.23 -6.17 -9.70
CA LYS A 279 -1.39 -4.80 -10.21
C LYS A 279 -0.81 -4.55 -11.59
N HIS A 280 0.15 -5.36 -12.06
CA HIS A 280 0.89 -5.08 -13.30
C HIS A 280 0.88 -6.25 -14.27
N GLU A 281 0.29 -6.05 -15.45
CA GLU A 281 0.11 -7.11 -16.47
C GLU A 281 1.42 -7.74 -16.97
N GLY A 282 2.53 -7.00 -16.95
CA GLY A 282 3.84 -7.51 -17.38
C GLY A 282 4.61 -8.32 -16.33
N VAL A 283 4.26 -8.20 -15.04
CA VAL A 283 4.97 -8.86 -13.93
C VAL A 283 4.80 -10.38 -13.92
N PRO A 284 3.59 -10.95 -14.14
CA PRO A 284 3.40 -12.39 -14.12
C PRO A 284 4.36 -13.15 -15.04
N GLN A 285 4.60 -12.65 -16.27
CA GLN A 285 5.53 -13.27 -17.22
C GLN A 285 6.97 -13.29 -16.68
N ILE A 286 7.38 -12.21 -16.03
CA ILE A 286 8.72 -12.05 -15.45
C ILE A 286 8.92 -13.03 -14.29
N LEU A 287 7.94 -13.09 -13.38
CA LEU A 287 8.02 -13.97 -12.23
C LEU A 287 7.88 -15.43 -12.62
N LEU A 288 7.15 -15.75 -13.70
CA LEU A 288 7.05 -17.09 -14.26
C LEU A 288 8.44 -17.63 -14.60
N CYS A 289 9.30 -16.83 -15.23
CA CYS A 289 10.71 -17.18 -15.51
C CYS A 289 11.56 -17.43 -14.25
N ARG A 290 11.10 -16.99 -13.08
CA ARG A 290 11.79 -17.17 -11.78
C ARG A 290 11.20 -18.31 -10.95
N VAL A 291 10.10 -18.94 -11.39
CA VAL A 291 9.42 -20.01 -10.65
C VAL A 291 10.34 -21.19 -10.38
N GLN A 292 11.16 -21.60 -11.35
CA GLN A 292 12.09 -22.72 -11.15
C GLN A 292 13.06 -22.45 -9.99
N TYR A 293 13.59 -21.22 -9.92
CA TYR A 293 14.45 -20.81 -8.80
C TYR A 293 13.68 -20.80 -7.47
N LEU A 294 12.48 -20.22 -7.42
CA LEU A 294 11.65 -20.19 -6.20
C LEU A 294 11.35 -21.61 -5.69
N LYS A 295 11.07 -22.52 -6.63
CA LYS A 295 10.79 -23.92 -6.36
C LYS A 295 12.00 -24.65 -5.78
N GLU A 296 13.15 -24.58 -6.46
CA GLU A 296 14.35 -25.32 -6.06
C GLU A 296 15.03 -24.73 -4.82
N ALA A 297 15.19 -23.40 -4.78
CA ALA A 297 15.97 -22.74 -3.74
C ALA A 297 15.21 -22.52 -2.44
N LEU A 298 13.88 -22.34 -2.50
CA LEU A 298 13.07 -21.97 -1.33
C LEU A 298 12.03 -23.03 -1.00
N LEU A 299 11.21 -23.43 -1.97
CA LEU A 299 10.06 -24.30 -1.71
C LEU A 299 10.47 -25.73 -1.31
N PHE A 300 11.33 -26.39 -2.07
CA PHE A 300 11.75 -27.77 -1.76
C PHE A 300 12.48 -27.91 -0.41
N PRO A 301 13.42 -27.00 -0.06
CA PRO A 301 14.01 -26.99 1.27
C PRO A 301 12.96 -26.73 2.37
N ALA A 302 12.01 -25.82 2.15
CA ALA A 302 10.95 -25.54 3.11
C ALA A 302 10.01 -26.74 3.31
N LEU A 303 9.61 -27.41 2.22
CA LEU A 303 8.82 -28.64 2.25
C LEU A 303 9.52 -29.76 3.03
N SER A 304 10.84 -29.89 2.87
CA SER A 304 11.63 -30.91 3.58
C SER A 304 11.75 -30.62 5.07
N ARG A 305 11.88 -29.34 5.45
CA ARG A 305 11.95 -28.89 6.85
C ARG A 305 10.59 -28.73 7.53
N GLY A 306 9.49 -28.75 6.78
CA GLY A 306 8.16 -28.46 7.30
C GLY A 306 7.97 -26.99 7.68
N ASP A 307 8.66 -26.07 7.01
CA ASP A 307 8.55 -24.63 7.26
C ASP A 307 7.25 -24.07 6.67
N MET A 308 6.17 -24.17 7.45
CA MET A 308 4.82 -23.78 7.03
C MET A 308 4.71 -22.31 6.64
N LYS A 309 5.56 -21.44 7.21
CA LYS A 309 5.58 -20.02 6.89
C LYS A 309 6.06 -19.80 5.46
N VAL A 310 7.20 -20.40 5.12
CA VAL A 310 7.77 -20.30 3.76
C VAL A 310 6.89 -21.01 2.74
N ILE A 311 6.39 -22.20 3.07
CA ILE A 311 5.48 -22.96 2.20
C ILE A 311 4.22 -22.13 1.91
N GLY A 312 3.57 -21.58 2.94
CA GLY A 312 2.35 -20.79 2.77
C GLY A 312 2.57 -19.50 1.95
N GLY A 313 3.65 -18.77 2.23
CA GLY A 313 3.98 -17.55 1.49
C GLY A 313 4.28 -17.83 0.01
N LEU A 314 5.08 -18.84 -0.29
CA LEU A 314 5.37 -19.23 -1.68
C LEU A 314 4.14 -19.78 -2.40
N ALA A 315 3.30 -20.57 -1.72
CA ALA A 315 2.06 -21.08 -2.30
C ALA A 315 1.12 -19.94 -2.70
N CYS A 316 1.00 -18.92 -1.85
CA CYS A 316 0.25 -17.70 -2.13
C CYS A 316 0.80 -17.02 -3.40
N LEU A 317 2.10 -16.73 -3.43
CA LEU A 317 2.74 -16.08 -4.58
C LEU A 317 2.56 -16.87 -5.89
N LEU A 318 2.81 -18.18 -5.87
CA LEU A 318 2.69 -19.04 -7.05
C LEU A 318 1.22 -19.10 -7.54
N SER A 319 0.26 -19.14 -6.61
CA SER A 319 -1.17 -19.08 -6.96
C SER A 319 -1.50 -17.75 -7.64
N GLU A 320 -1.04 -16.63 -7.11
CA GLU A 320 -1.28 -15.31 -7.70
C GLU A 320 -0.66 -15.17 -9.09
N ILE A 321 0.57 -15.66 -9.30
CA ILE A 321 1.22 -15.68 -10.63
C ILE A 321 0.32 -16.41 -11.64
N GLY A 322 -0.18 -17.58 -11.25
CA GLY A 322 -1.04 -18.36 -12.13
C GLY A 322 -2.41 -17.71 -12.37
N GLN A 323 -2.98 -17.03 -11.38
CA GLN A 323 -4.27 -16.36 -11.54
C GLN A 323 -4.19 -15.10 -12.40
N ALA A 324 -3.06 -14.40 -12.36
CA ALA A 324 -2.82 -13.15 -13.07
C ALA A 324 -2.45 -13.36 -14.55
N ALA A 325 -1.85 -14.49 -14.92
CA ALA A 325 -1.55 -14.81 -16.33
C ALA A 325 -2.06 -16.19 -16.79
N PRO A 326 -3.39 -16.38 -16.90
CA PRO A 326 -3.95 -17.64 -17.37
C PRO A 326 -3.55 -18.01 -18.81
N SER A 327 -3.36 -17.01 -19.68
CA SER A 327 -2.92 -17.23 -21.06
C SER A 327 -1.54 -17.89 -21.13
N LEU A 328 -0.59 -17.42 -20.32
CA LEU A 328 0.77 -17.99 -20.25
C LEU A 328 0.78 -19.44 -19.74
N ILE A 329 -0.17 -19.81 -18.88
CA ILE A 329 -0.30 -21.19 -18.41
C ILE A 329 -0.82 -22.10 -19.53
N VAL A 330 -1.77 -21.62 -20.32
CA VAL A 330 -2.36 -22.40 -21.43
C VAL A 330 -1.31 -22.70 -22.50
N GLU A 331 -0.31 -21.84 -22.67
CA GLU A 331 0.83 -22.08 -23.59
C GLU A 331 1.69 -23.29 -23.18
N ALA A 332 1.56 -23.79 -21.95
CA ALA A 332 2.24 -24.99 -21.44
C ALA A 332 3.76 -24.94 -21.62
N SER A 333 4.36 -23.76 -21.45
CA SER A 333 5.82 -23.59 -21.44
C SER A 333 6.48 -24.37 -20.29
N ALA A 334 7.79 -24.56 -20.35
CA ALA A 334 8.53 -25.25 -19.29
C ALA A 334 8.34 -24.56 -17.92
N GLU A 335 8.27 -23.24 -17.91
CA GLU A 335 8.05 -22.42 -16.73
C GLU A 335 6.63 -22.54 -16.19
N ALA A 336 5.62 -22.59 -17.08
CA ALA A 336 4.23 -22.85 -16.70
C ALA A 336 4.05 -24.23 -16.08
N LEU A 337 4.72 -25.25 -16.64
CA LEU A 337 4.72 -26.60 -16.06
C LEU A 337 5.45 -26.63 -14.71
N ALA A 338 6.55 -25.89 -14.56
CA ALA A 338 7.25 -25.77 -13.29
C ALA A 338 6.36 -25.13 -12.20
N LEU A 339 5.52 -24.16 -12.57
CA LEU A 339 4.55 -23.53 -11.68
C LEU A 339 3.48 -24.52 -11.21
N ILE A 340 2.89 -25.28 -12.14
CA ILE A 340 1.89 -26.29 -11.83
C ILE A 340 2.49 -27.35 -10.91
N ASP A 341 3.68 -27.85 -11.22
CA ASP A 341 4.36 -28.87 -10.40
C ASP A 341 4.70 -28.34 -9.00
N ALA A 342 5.12 -27.07 -8.89
CA ALA A 342 5.35 -26.44 -7.60
C ALA A 342 4.06 -26.35 -6.77
N LEU A 343 2.94 -25.94 -7.36
CA LEU A 343 1.64 -25.87 -6.68
C LEU A 343 1.15 -27.26 -6.24
N LEU A 344 1.29 -28.28 -7.08
CA LEU A 344 0.92 -29.67 -6.74
C LEU A 344 1.78 -30.22 -5.59
N SER A 345 3.08 -29.91 -5.56
CA SER A 345 3.98 -30.33 -4.48
C SER A 345 3.56 -29.78 -3.11
N VAL A 346 2.88 -28.64 -3.11
CA VAL A 346 2.33 -27.99 -1.92
C VAL A 346 0.97 -28.56 -1.56
N GLU A 347 0.09 -28.78 -2.55
CA GLU A 347 -1.25 -29.33 -2.38
C GLU A 347 -1.23 -30.74 -1.74
N ILE A 348 -0.27 -31.58 -2.13
CA ILE A 348 -0.05 -32.92 -1.56
C ILE A 348 0.29 -32.87 -0.06
N LYS A 349 0.84 -31.76 0.45
CA LYS A 349 1.15 -31.55 1.88
C LYS A 349 0.12 -30.67 2.61
N LEU A 350 -0.65 -29.84 1.91
CA LEU A 350 -1.63 -28.88 2.47
C LEU A 350 -3.10 -29.32 2.40
N LEU A 351 -3.40 -30.60 2.10
CA LEU A 351 -4.76 -31.15 2.07
C LEU A 351 -5.60 -30.88 3.36
N ASN A 352 -5.00 -30.36 4.43
CA ASN A 352 -5.66 -29.91 5.65
C ASN A 352 -6.08 -28.42 5.69
N MET A 353 -5.85 -27.60 4.65
CA MET A 353 -6.12 -26.13 4.71
C MET A 353 -6.76 -25.47 3.47
N LEU A 354 -7.16 -26.19 2.42
CA LEU A 354 -7.41 -25.59 1.10
C LEU A 354 -8.74 -24.83 0.91
N THR A 355 -8.64 -23.51 0.75
CA THR A 355 -9.61 -22.65 0.03
C THR A 355 -9.01 -21.93 -1.19
N ALA A 356 -7.67 -21.76 -1.26
CA ALA A 356 -7.02 -20.98 -2.33
C ALA A 356 -6.82 -21.75 -3.66
N ALA A 357 -6.43 -23.03 -3.63
CA ALA A 357 -6.18 -23.83 -4.85
C ALA A 357 -7.47 -24.16 -5.62
N TRP A 358 -8.60 -24.23 -4.93
CA TRP A 358 -9.91 -24.50 -5.53
C TRP A 358 -10.30 -23.43 -6.56
N HIS A 359 -10.01 -22.16 -6.28
CA HIS A 359 -10.27 -21.08 -7.24
C HIS A 359 -9.39 -21.18 -8.50
N PHE A 360 -8.14 -21.64 -8.36
CA PHE A 360 -7.22 -21.82 -9.47
C PHE A 360 -7.66 -22.96 -10.41
N GLN A 361 -7.98 -24.15 -9.86
CA GLN A 361 -8.48 -25.29 -10.66
C GLN A 361 -9.81 -24.96 -11.37
N VAL A 362 -10.74 -24.27 -10.70
CA VAL A 362 -12.01 -23.84 -11.32
C VAL A 362 -11.79 -22.85 -12.46
N LYS A 363 -10.83 -21.92 -12.33
CA LYS A 363 -10.54 -20.91 -13.37
C LYS A 363 -9.88 -21.54 -14.60
N ILE A 364 -8.92 -22.47 -14.42
CA ILE A 364 -8.31 -23.23 -15.53
C ILE A 364 -9.35 -24.13 -16.22
N GLY A 365 -10.18 -24.85 -15.45
CA GLY A 365 -11.24 -25.69 -16.01
C GLY A 365 -12.20 -24.91 -16.92
N ARG A 366 -12.56 -23.67 -16.53
CA ARG A 366 -13.41 -22.79 -17.35
C ARG A 366 -12.73 -22.34 -18.66
N LEU A 367 -11.44 -22.03 -18.63
CA LEU A 367 -10.69 -21.61 -19.83
C LEU A 367 -10.49 -22.76 -20.83
N GLN A 368 -10.21 -23.97 -20.33
CA GLN A 368 -10.14 -25.16 -21.18
C GLN A 368 -11.49 -25.47 -21.83
N THR A 369 -12.61 -25.33 -21.11
CA THR A 369 -13.94 -25.51 -21.71
C THR A 369 -14.27 -24.46 -22.78
N GLN A 370 -13.86 -23.20 -22.61
CA GLN A 370 -14.09 -22.15 -23.61
C GLN A 370 -13.27 -22.36 -24.89
N HIS A 371 -12.02 -22.82 -24.78
CA HIS A 371 -11.17 -23.12 -25.94
C HIS A 371 -11.65 -24.38 -26.71
N CYS A 372 -12.18 -25.39 -26.02
CA CYS A 372 -12.81 -26.54 -26.68
C CYS A 372 -14.06 -26.16 -27.51
N SER A 373 -14.78 -25.10 -27.13
CA SER A 373 -15.95 -24.60 -27.89
C SER A 373 -15.61 -23.80 -29.16
N PHE A 374 -14.36 -23.38 -29.38
CA PHE A 374 -13.94 -22.66 -30.59
C PHE A 374 -13.19 -23.52 -31.62
N GLY A 375 -12.91 -24.78 -31.30
CA GLY A 375 -12.15 -25.71 -32.15
C GLY A 375 -12.98 -26.86 -32.71
N SER A 376 -14.16 -26.61 -33.30
CA SER A 376 -14.94 -27.66 -33.98
C SER A 376 -15.80 -27.11 -35.11
N ASN A 377 -15.16 -26.60 -36.17
CA ASN A 377 -15.83 -26.47 -37.46
C ASN A 377 -14.85 -26.66 -38.64
N ARG A 378 -14.48 -27.92 -38.89
CA ARG A 378 -14.02 -28.38 -40.22
C ARG A 378 -14.76 -29.65 -40.59
N ARG A 379 -15.82 -29.52 -41.37
CA ARG A 379 -16.46 -30.63 -42.08
C ARG A 379 -15.82 -30.74 -43.48
N VAL A 380 -15.04 -31.79 -43.70
CA VAL A 380 -14.70 -32.30 -45.04
C VAL A 380 -15.68 -33.44 -45.33
N GLY A 381 -16.38 -33.33 -46.46
CA GLY A 381 -17.55 -34.15 -46.79
C GLY A 381 -17.25 -35.49 -47.47
N LYS A 382 -18.34 -36.18 -47.84
CA LYS A 382 -18.41 -37.22 -48.88
C LYS A 382 -19.89 -37.46 -49.29
N GLY A 383 -20.22 -36.98 -50.50
CA GLY A 383 -20.72 -37.75 -51.67
C GLY A 383 -22.01 -38.60 -51.64
N TYR A 384 -22.80 -38.39 -52.72
CA TYR A 384 -23.86 -39.23 -53.34
C TYR A 384 -25.22 -39.27 -52.61
N GLY A 385 -26.40 -39.09 -53.22
CA GLY A 385 -26.87 -38.91 -54.59
C GLY A 385 -28.36 -39.32 -54.64
N ILE A 386 -29.13 -38.78 -55.59
CA ILE A 386 -30.36 -39.34 -56.22
C ILE A 386 -31.77 -39.00 -55.65
N ILE A 387 -32.47 -38.12 -56.41
CA ILE A 387 -33.82 -38.22 -57.06
C ILE A 387 -35.15 -38.12 -56.25
N ASP A 388 -35.94 -37.10 -56.67
CA ASP A 388 -37.40 -36.93 -56.86
C ASP A 388 -38.50 -36.81 -55.77
N ASN A 389 -39.26 -35.72 -55.98
CA ASN A 389 -40.72 -35.57 -56.13
C ASN A 389 -41.67 -35.21 -54.96
N LYS A 390 -42.35 -34.07 -55.22
CA LYS A 390 -43.80 -33.77 -55.15
C LYS A 390 -44.50 -33.38 -53.83
N SER A 391 -45.17 -32.21 -53.95
CA SER A 391 -46.53 -31.84 -53.48
C SER A 391 -46.82 -31.84 -51.97
N GLY A 392 -47.61 -30.96 -51.36
CA GLY A 392 -48.52 -29.88 -51.75
C GLY A 392 -49.03 -29.28 -50.42
N MET A 393 -49.20 -27.96 -50.32
CA MET A 393 -50.49 -27.25 -50.39
C MET A 393 -51.36 -27.32 -49.10
N LYS A 394 -51.80 -26.12 -48.70
CA LYS A 394 -52.88 -25.69 -47.79
C LYS A 394 -52.49 -25.38 -46.34
N ASP A 395 -52.57 -24.13 -45.87
CA ASP A 395 -53.66 -23.13 -45.75
C ASP A 395 -54.46 -23.21 -44.44
N SER A 396 -54.90 -22.02 -44.01
CA SER A 396 -55.74 -21.64 -42.87
C SER A 396 -55.02 -21.50 -41.51
N GLY A 397 -55.16 -20.42 -40.75
CA GLY A 397 -55.98 -19.22 -40.91
C GLY A 397 -56.28 -18.64 -39.52
N LYS A 398 -56.03 -17.33 -39.37
CA LYS A 398 -56.68 -16.32 -38.50
C LYS A 398 -56.94 -16.63 -37.01
N GLY A 399 -56.66 -15.63 -36.17
CA GLY A 399 -57.41 -15.44 -34.93
C GLY A 399 -56.74 -14.60 -33.85
N THR A 400 -56.72 -13.28 -34.05
CA THR A 400 -56.65 -12.30 -32.95
C THR A 400 -57.85 -12.48 -32.02
N GLN A 401 -57.64 -12.50 -30.69
CA GLN A 401 -58.41 -11.70 -29.73
C GLN A 401 -57.89 -11.82 -28.28
N SER A 402 -57.88 -10.66 -27.65
CA SER A 402 -57.64 -10.29 -26.26
C SER A 402 -58.75 -10.74 -25.30
N PHE A 403 -58.38 -11.05 -24.05
CA PHE A 403 -58.77 -10.37 -22.79
C PHE A 403 -58.75 -11.36 -21.61
N GLY A 404 -58.26 -10.86 -20.47
CA GLY A 404 -58.18 -11.53 -19.18
C GLY A 404 -57.12 -10.85 -18.33
#